data_AF-A0A418PUX2-F1
#
_entry.id   AF-A0A418PUX2-F1
#
_cell.length_a   1.000
_cell.length_b   1.000
_cell.length_c   1.000
_cell.angle_alpha   90.00
_cell.angle_beta   90.00
_cell.angle_gamma   90.00
#
_symmetry.space_group_name_H-M   'P 1'
#
loop_
_entity.id
_entity.type
_entity.pdbx_description
1 polymer ?
#
loop_
_entity_poly.entity_id
_entity_poly.type
_entity_poly.pdbx_seq_one_letter_code
_entity_poly.pdbx_strand_id
1 'polypeptide(L)'
;MMELKDFIKETLTQSALGVSEAQESLQDSGAIIAPQLTVKNESSYSVRNDGFGKQAVNEIKFNVGVSIQQKEGNKTFIGVVTGFLSAGGQTQSEKGKESISKIEFSIPVVYPPGDVSEMPKPKKFGIIRK
;
A
#
# COMPACT_ATOMS: atom_id res chain seq x y z
N MET A 1 10.34 -6.54 27.61
CA MET A 1 10.39 -7.20 26.28
C MET A 1 8.96 -7.21 25.75
N MET A 2 8.74 -6.96 24.46
CA MET A 2 7.40 -7.01 23.88
C MET A 2 7.00 -8.47 23.63
N GLU A 3 5.77 -8.85 23.98
CA GLU A 3 5.24 -10.17 23.63
C GLU A 3 4.82 -10.20 22.15
N LEU A 4 4.85 -11.38 21.53
CA LEU A 4 4.47 -11.55 20.13
C LEU A 4 3.05 -11.03 19.84
N LYS A 5 2.11 -11.26 20.76
CA LYS A 5 0.72 -10.79 20.64
C LYS A 5 0.62 -9.26 20.60
N ASP A 6 1.46 -8.58 21.37
CA ASP A 6 1.45 -7.12 21.45
C ASP A 6 2.07 -6.56 20.18
N PHE A 7 3.13 -7.19 19.65
CA PHE A 7 3.72 -6.83 18.38
C PHE A 7 2.72 -6.94 17.21
N ILE A 8 1.99 -8.05 17.13
CA ILE A 8 0.95 -8.26 16.12
C ILE A 8 -0.14 -7.18 16.24
N LYS A 9 -0.63 -6.94 17.46
CA LYS A 9 -1.67 -5.93 17.71
C LYS A 9 -1.22 -4.53 17.29
N GLU A 10 -0.04 -4.11 17.71
CA GLU A 10 0.47 -2.77 17.42
C GLU A 10 0.72 -2.57 15.92
N THR A 11 1.31 -3.58 15.25
CA THR A 11 1.53 -3.58 13.80
C THR A 11 0.23 -3.40 13.02
N LEU A 12 -0.81 -4.18 13.36
CA LEU A 12 -2.11 -4.10 12.70
C LEU A 12 -2.79 -2.75 12.98
N THR A 13 -2.65 -2.24 14.19
CA THR A 13 -3.22 -0.94 14.59
C THR A 13 -2.59 0.19 13.80
N GLN A 14 -1.25 0.25 13.73
CA GLN A 14 -0.54 1.28 12.97
C GLN A 14 -0.81 1.20 11.47
N SER A 15 -0.90 -0.01 10.92
CA SER A 15 -1.28 -0.19 9.51
C SER A 15 -2.69 0.33 9.22
N ALA A 16 -3.67 -0.01 10.06
CA ALA A 16 -5.04 0.46 9.92
C ALA A 16 -5.18 1.98 10.09
N LEU A 17 -4.46 2.56 11.07
CA LEU A 17 -4.41 4.01 11.26
C LEU A 17 -3.80 4.71 10.04
N GLY A 18 -2.67 4.22 9.52
CA GLY A 18 -2.04 4.79 8.33
C GLY A 18 -2.94 4.74 7.10
N VAL A 19 -3.72 3.66 6.92
CA VAL A 19 -4.75 3.57 5.87
C VAL A 19 -5.84 4.63 6.06
N SER A 20 -6.34 4.79 7.29
CA SER A 20 -7.39 5.78 7.61
C SER A 20 -6.92 7.22 7.40
N GLU A 21 -5.74 7.56 7.91
CA GLU A 21 -5.13 8.88 7.79
C GLU A 21 -4.79 9.22 6.32
N ALA A 22 -4.37 8.22 5.53
CA ALA A 22 -4.17 8.38 4.10
C ALA A 22 -5.48 8.69 3.36
N GLN A 23 -6.58 7.99 3.69
CA GLN A 23 -7.89 8.28 3.11
C GLN A 23 -8.39 9.69 3.49
N GLU A 24 -8.18 10.11 4.73
CA GLU A 24 -8.53 11.46 5.21
C GLU A 24 -7.74 12.54 4.46
N SER A 25 -6.43 12.35 4.30
CA SER A 25 -5.56 13.28 3.58
C SER A 25 -5.87 13.41 2.08
N LEU A 26 -6.65 12.47 1.53
CA LEU A 26 -6.95 12.35 0.10
C LEU A 26 -8.43 12.58 -0.25
N GLN A 27 -9.25 13.07 0.70
CA GLN A 27 -10.71 13.23 0.51
C GLN A 27 -11.09 13.97 -0.78
N ASP A 28 -10.33 14.99 -1.17
CA ASP A 28 -10.63 15.82 -2.35
C ASP A 28 -9.95 15.34 -3.64
N SER A 29 -9.16 14.27 -3.58
CA SER A 29 -8.42 13.78 -4.75
C SER A 29 -9.26 12.87 -5.66
N GLY A 30 -10.39 12.34 -5.18
CA GLY A 30 -11.12 11.27 -5.85
C GLY A 30 -10.46 9.89 -5.72
N ALA A 31 -9.35 9.77 -4.98
CA ALA A 31 -8.77 8.49 -4.62
C ALA A 31 -9.60 7.80 -3.51
N ILE A 32 -9.66 6.47 -3.57
CA ILE A 32 -10.29 5.66 -2.52
C ILE A 32 -9.28 4.63 -2.05
N ILE A 33 -8.89 4.71 -0.79
CA ILE A 33 -7.98 3.78 -0.12
C ILE A 33 -8.83 2.69 0.56
N ALA A 34 -8.43 1.44 0.39
CA ALA A 34 -9.13 0.27 0.91
C ALA A 34 -10.64 0.24 0.56
N PRO A 35 -11.01 0.36 -0.73
CA PRO A 35 -12.41 0.44 -1.13
C PRO A 35 -13.19 -0.84 -0.81
N GLN A 36 -14.51 -0.71 -0.60
CA GLN A 36 -15.41 -1.85 -0.60
C GLN A 36 -15.47 -2.46 -2.00
N LEU A 37 -15.02 -3.71 -2.14
CA LEU A 37 -14.92 -4.40 -3.42
C LEU A 37 -16.28 -4.97 -3.82
N THR A 38 -16.87 -4.50 -4.92
CA THR A 38 -18.24 -4.85 -5.30
C THR A 38 -18.32 -5.90 -6.41
N VAL A 39 -17.32 -6.00 -7.29
CA VAL A 39 -17.37 -6.91 -8.45
C VAL A 39 -16.05 -7.66 -8.62
N LYS A 40 -16.14 -9.00 -8.58
CA LYS A 40 -15.07 -9.94 -8.95
C LYS A 40 -15.39 -10.49 -10.34
N ASN A 41 -14.82 -9.91 -11.39
CA ASN A 41 -14.60 -10.70 -12.61
C ASN A 41 -13.23 -11.39 -12.43
N GLU A 42 -13.07 -12.59 -12.99
CA GLU A 42 -12.00 -13.56 -12.66
C GLU A 42 -10.54 -13.04 -12.72
N SER A 43 -10.32 -11.82 -13.25
CA SER A 43 -9.00 -11.19 -13.40
C SER A 43 -8.87 -9.76 -12.85
N SER A 44 -9.93 -9.11 -12.34
CA SER A 44 -9.82 -7.72 -11.84
C SER A 44 -10.89 -7.33 -10.81
N TYR A 45 -10.46 -6.55 -9.83
CA TYR A 45 -11.33 -5.86 -8.88
C TYR A 45 -11.76 -4.52 -9.44
N SER A 46 -13.03 -4.19 -9.24
CA SER A 46 -13.56 -2.88 -9.59
C SER A 46 -14.60 -2.41 -8.59
N VAL A 47 -14.67 -1.10 -8.44
CA VAL A 47 -15.68 -0.41 -7.62
C VAL A 47 -16.60 0.35 -8.57
N ARG A 48 -17.89 0.37 -8.28
CA ARG A 48 -18.83 1.23 -9.00
C ARG A 48 -19.04 2.49 -8.17
N ASN A 49 -18.67 3.63 -8.73
CA ASN A 49 -18.93 4.94 -8.13
C ASN A 49 -20.00 5.63 -8.98
N ASP A 50 -21.09 6.07 -8.35
CA ASP A 50 -22.27 6.59 -9.04
C ASP A 50 -22.01 7.87 -9.87
N GLY A 51 -20.85 8.52 -9.70
CA GLY A 51 -20.40 9.64 -10.54
C GLY A 51 -19.38 9.30 -11.64
N PHE A 52 -18.64 8.18 -11.52
CA PHE A 52 -17.47 7.88 -12.37
C PHE A 52 -17.56 6.52 -13.08
N GLY A 53 -18.62 5.74 -12.84
CA GLY A 53 -18.79 4.42 -13.41
C GLY A 53 -17.88 3.37 -12.75
N LYS A 54 -17.43 2.39 -13.54
CA LYS A 54 -16.60 1.28 -13.07
C LYS A 54 -15.14 1.72 -13.00
N GLN A 55 -14.58 1.82 -11.79
CA GLN A 55 -13.19 2.18 -11.56
C GLN A 55 -12.35 0.93 -11.26
N ALA A 56 -11.12 0.90 -11.79
CA ALA A 56 -10.17 -0.17 -11.52
C ALA A 56 -9.59 -0.04 -10.10
N VAL A 57 -9.43 -1.17 -9.42
CA VAL A 57 -8.72 -1.25 -8.14
C VAL A 57 -7.31 -1.76 -8.39
N ASN A 58 -6.34 -1.07 -7.81
CA ASN A 58 -4.92 -1.38 -7.90
C ASN A 58 -4.44 -1.91 -6.56
N GLU A 59 -3.65 -2.99 -6.55
CA GLU A 59 -3.02 -3.48 -5.33
C GLU A 59 -1.63 -2.87 -5.16
N ILE A 60 -1.46 -2.02 -4.14
CA ILE A 60 -0.13 -1.53 -3.76
C ILE A 60 0.49 -2.55 -2.81
N LYS A 61 1.61 -3.15 -3.19
CA LYS A 61 2.33 -4.14 -2.37
C LYS A 61 3.40 -3.47 -1.55
N PHE A 62 3.35 -3.66 -0.24
CA PHE A 62 4.35 -3.19 0.71
C PHE A 62 5.23 -4.35 1.17
N ASN A 63 6.54 -4.12 1.17
CA ASN A 63 7.54 -5.02 1.73
C ASN A 63 8.42 -4.19 2.66
N VAL A 64 8.23 -4.35 3.97
CA VAL A 64 8.85 -3.49 4.97
C VAL A 64 9.58 -4.31 6.03
N GLY A 65 10.79 -3.86 6.36
CA GLY A 65 11.48 -4.28 7.58
C GLY A 65 11.04 -3.41 8.74
N VAL A 66 10.56 -4.02 9.81
CA VAL A 66 10.17 -3.34 11.05
C VAL A 66 11.11 -3.74 12.18
N SER A 67 11.51 -2.76 12.99
CA SER A 67 12.33 -2.95 14.18
C SER A 67 11.55 -2.48 15.41
N ILE A 68 11.76 -3.17 16.52
CA ILE A 68 11.18 -2.79 17.82
C ILE A 68 12.27 -2.04 18.59
N GLN A 69 12.02 -0.76 18.88
CA GLN A 69 12.93 0.06 19.68
C GLN A 69 12.30 0.35 21.05
N GLN A 70 13.05 0.06 22.11
CA GLN A 70 12.73 0.51 23.47
C GLN A 70 13.45 1.82 23.73
N LYS A 71 12.71 2.91 23.91
CA LYS A 71 13.26 4.16 24.42
C LYS A 71 13.11 4.17 25.95
N GLU A 72 14.13 4.66 26.67
CA GLU A 72 14.05 4.82 28.13
C GLU A 72 12.78 5.61 28.51
N GLY A 73 11.89 5.00 29.33
CA GLY A 73 10.61 5.60 29.73
C GLY A 73 9.33 4.87 29.28
N ASN A 74 9.34 3.53 29.20
CA ASN A 74 8.17 2.66 28.95
C ASN A 74 7.46 2.77 27.58
N LYS A 75 7.90 3.64 26.68
CA LYS A 75 7.30 3.72 25.33
C LYS A 75 8.10 2.86 24.35
N THR A 76 7.48 1.73 23.97
CA THR A 76 7.95 0.89 22.85
C THR A 76 7.39 1.48 21.56
N PHE A 77 8.24 1.69 20.56
CA PHE A 77 7.83 2.17 19.24
C PHE A 77 8.21 1.16 18.16
N ILE A 78 7.39 1.07 17.11
CA ILE A 78 7.73 0.34 15.89
C ILE A 78 8.42 1.32 14.94
N GLY A 79 9.67 1.06 14.60
CA GLY A 79 10.43 1.82 13.60
C GLY A 79 10.40 1.10 12.25
N VAL A 80 10.17 1.85 11.17
CA VAL A 80 10.34 1.34 9.79
C VAL A 80 11.81 1.47 9.41
N VAL A 81 12.45 0.36 9.01
CA VAL A 81 13.84 0.38 8.56
C VAL A 81 13.87 0.48 7.04
N THR A 82 14.13 1.69 6.54
CA THR A 82 14.33 1.96 5.12
C THR A 82 15.79 1.67 4.74
N GLY A 83 16.03 0.79 3.76
CA GLY A 83 17.40 0.48 3.30
C GLY A 83 17.72 -1.01 3.13
N PHE A 84 16.83 -1.93 3.48
CA PHE A 84 17.03 -3.37 3.23
C PHE A 84 16.94 -3.80 1.75
N LEU A 85 16.49 -2.90 0.87
CA LEU A 85 16.33 -3.15 -0.57
C LEU A 85 17.41 -2.45 -1.42
N SER A 86 18.59 -2.15 -0.85
CA SER A 86 19.74 -1.76 -1.68
C SER A 86 20.29 -2.99 -2.41
N ALA A 87 20.02 -3.06 -3.70
CA ALA A 87 20.61 -4.01 -4.63
C ALA A 87 22.11 -4.24 -4.33
N GLY A 88 22.46 -5.48 -4.00
CA GLY A 88 23.85 -5.97 -4.00
C GLY A 88 24.77 -5.59 -2.83
N GLY A 89 24.28 -4.98 -1.76
CA GLY A 89 25.10 -4.60 -0.61
C GLY A 89 24.81 -5.44 0.64
N GLN A 90 25.72 -6.32 1.03
CA GLN A 90 25.72 -6.97 2.34
C GLN A 90 25.93 -5.90 3.41
N THR A 91 24.86 -5.33 3.96
CA THR A 91 24.96 -4.44 5.13
C THR A 91 24.99 -5.30 6.38
N GLN A 92 26.21 -5.69 6.76
CA GLN A 92 26.54 -6.17 8.08
C GLN A 92 26.05 -5.14 9.11
N SER A 93 24.91 -5.43 9.73
CA SER A 93 24.37 -4.64 10.83
C SER A 93 25.16 -4.96 12.10
N GLU A 94 26.42 -4.53 12.15
CA GLU A 94 27.21 -4.54 13.37
C GLU A 94 26.82 -3.35 14.24
N LYS A 95 25.84 -3.58 15.13
CA LYS A 95 25.73 -3.08 16.51
C LYS A 95 24.26 -2.95 16.91
N GLY A 96 23.79 -3.96 17.62
CA GLY A 96 22.48 -3.96 18.27
C GLY A 96 21.71 -5.21 17.90
N LYS A 97 21.31 -5.98 18.90
CA LYS A 97 20.44 -7.17 18.77
C LYS A 97 19.00 -6.74 18.40
N GLU A 98 18.84 -5.94 17.34
CA GLU A 98 17.53 -5.55 16.86
C GLU A 98 17.02 -6.64 15.91
N SER A 99 16.08 -7.45 16.39
CA SER A 99 15.36 -8.40 15.55
C SER A 99 14.49 -7.62 14.57
N ILE A 100 14.97 -7.47 13.33
CA ILE A 100 14.17 -6.91 12.24
C ILE A 100 13.20 -7.98 11.76
N SER A 101 11.91 -7.69 11.88
CA SER A 101 10.83 -8.52 11.35
C SER A 101 10.44 -8.01 9.96
N LYS A 102 10.19 -8.93 9.02
CA LYS A 102 9.73 -8.60 7.68
C LYS A 102 8.21 -8.73 7.60
N ILE A 103 7.54 -7.72 7.07
CA ILE A 103 6.09 -7.72 6.88
C ILE A 103 5.79 -7.43 5.42
N GLU A 104 4.90 -8.24 4.85
CA GLU A 104 4.36 -8.07 3.51
C GLU A 104 2.84 -7.94 3.59
N PHE A 105 2.30 -6.89 2.99
CA PHE A 105 0.86 -6.66 2.90
C PHE A 105 0.52 -5.87 1.65
N SER A 106 -0.74 -5.89 1.24
CA SER A 106 -1.23 -5.06 0.15
C SER A 106 -2.39 -4.17 0.59
N ILE A 107 -2.45 -2.98 0.01
CA ILE A 107 -3.57 -2.05 0.18
C ILE A 107 -4.22 -1.86 -1.20
N PRO A 108 -5.50 -2.21 -1.37
CA PRO A 108 -6.23 -1.89 -2.59
C PRO A 108 -6.52 -0.39 -2.66
N VAL A 109 -6.30 0.20 -3.82
CA VAL A 109 -6.45 1.64 -4.06
C VAL A 109 -7.12 1.90 -5.40
N VAL A 110 -8.14 2.75 -5.40
CA VAL A 110 -8.65 3.43 -6.59
C VAL A 110 -7.92 4.75 -6.73
N TYR A 111 -7.23 4.96 -7.85
CA TYR A 111 -6.58 6.24 -8.13
C TYR A 111 -7.57 7.26 -8.68
N PRO A 112 -7.27 8.57 -8.52
CA PRO A 112 -8.04 9.64 -9.15
C PRO A 112 -8.22 9.36 -10.65
N PRO A 113 -9.44 9.52 -11.20
CA PRO A 113 -9.65 9.40 -12.63
C PRO A 113 -8.87 10.51 -13.35
N GLY A 114 -8.03 10.14 -14.31
CA GLY A 114 -7.44 11.11 -15.23
C GLY A 114 -8.47 11.54 -16.28
N ASP A 115 -8.39 12.79 -16.73
CA ASP A 115 -9.19 13.26 -17.85
C ASP A 115 -8.65 12.63 -19.15
N VAL A 116 -9.48 11.80 -19.78
CA VAL A 116 -9.17 11.13 -21.05
C VAL A 116 -9.70 11.89 -22.26
N SER A 117 -10.38 13.03 -22.08
CA SER A 117 -10.95 13.83 -23.17
C SER A 117 -9.87 14.45 -24.06
N GLU A 118 -8.68 14.71 -23.50
CA GLU A 118 -7.51 15.18 -24.25
C GLU A 118 -6.60 14.05 -24.76
N MET A 119 -6.89 12.78 -24.42
CA MET A 119 -6.08 11.68 -24.93
C MET A 119 -6.32 11.50 -26.44
N PRO A 120 -5.25 11.49 -27.26
CA PRO A 120 -5.39 11.30 -28.70
C PRO A 120 -6.05 9.95 -28.97
N LYS A 121 -7.18 9.97 -29.70
CA LYS A 121 -7.92 8.76 -30.05
C LYS A 121 -6.95 7.78 -30.73
N PRO A 122 -6.90 6.51 -30.32
CA PRO A 122 -6.02 5.54 -30.94
C PRO A 122 -6.33 5.50 -32.44
N LYS A 123 -5.29 5.65 -33.27
CA LYS A 123 -5.43 5.50 -34.73
C LYS A 123 -6.04 4.12 -34.95
N LYS A 124 -7.20 4.06 -35.62
CA LYS A 124 -7.78 2.80 -36.05
C LYS A 124 -6.74 2.11 -36.93
N PHE A 125 -6.08 1.08 -36.41
CA PHE A 125 -5.27 0.21 -37.25
C PHE A 125 -6.24 -0.48 -38.19
N GLY A 126 -6.27 -0.03 -39.44
CA GLY A 126 -7.06 -0.65 -40.49
C GLY A 126 -6.65 -2.11 -40.58
N ILE A 127 -7.61 -3.01 -40.36
CA ILE A 127 -7.43 -4.43 -40.65
C ILE A 127 -7.21 -4.52 -42.15
N ILE A 128 -5.95 -4.70 -42.56
CA ILE A 128 -5.61 -5.05 -43.93
C ILE A 128 -6.13 -6.48 -44.10
N ARG A 129 -7.32 -6.62 -44.70
CA ARG A 129 -7.79 -7.90 -45.21
C ARG A 129 -6.93 -8.22 -46.44
N LYS A 130 -6.07 -9.23 -46.33
CA LYS A 130 -5.51 -9.95 -47.48
C LYS A 130 -6.50 -11.00 -47.95
#